data_AF-A0A8T0R2I9-F1
#
_entry.id   AF-A0A8T0R2I9-F1
#
_cell.length_a   1.000
_cell.length_b   1.000
_cell.length_c   1.000
_cell.angle_alpha   90.00
_cell.angle_beta   90.00
_cell.angle_gamma   90.00
#
_symmetry.space_group_name_H-M   'P 1'
#
loop_
_entity.id
_entity.type
_entity.pdbx_description
1 polymer ?
#
loop_
_entity_poly.entity_id
_entity_poly.type
_entity_poly.pdbx_seq_one_letter_code
_entity_poly.pdbx_strand_id
1 'polypeptide(L)'
;MATGGGEKRAELLRRITEEGGFAFVASAEKAAAGDVRAAEAAREMAWEQLHSAPRDEVGAAWRDAYALACLHVAAPRGAGGGGDDDRRAALRALDMGLIMGGGLLRAELEDAIARVVADRRGGDCEAAAAAGDVERWKEGIAGDGDLADVLKLLPVKSLSRKKIERRSCIPLEAFIRDYFIREAPVILSGCIDHWPARTKWKDIKYLERIAGDRTIPVEVGKNYACTEWKQELITFSQFLERMWSSDSANLTYVAQHPLFDQVITCVTDLTYESSVLAVTYLAIGCYSYHLTDKGAPRRHYSS
;
A
#
# COMPACT_ATOMS: atom_id res chain seq x y z
N MET A 1 -7.83 -28.16 -8.65
CA MET A 1 -7.28 -26.79 -8.81
C MET A 1 -5.81 -26.64 -8.36
N ALA A 2 -5.17 -27.65 -7.77
CA ALA A 2 -3.78 -27.57 -7.31
C ALA A 2 -2.69 -27.63 -8.41
N THR A 3 -3.04 -28.01 -9.65
CA THR A 3 -2.07 -28.25 -10.73
C THR A 3 -1.49 -26.96 -11.33
N GLY A 4 -2.24 -25.86 -11.34
CA GLY A 4 -1.82 -24.61 -11.99
C GLY A 4 -0.79 -23.79 -11.21
N GLY A 5 -0.69 -23.93 -9.89
CA GLY A 5 0.31 -23.21 -9.08
C GLY A 5 1.71 -23.79 -9.22
N GLY A 6 1.82 -25.12 -9.22
CA GLY A 6 3.09 -25.83 -9.41
C GLY A 6 3.71 -25.57 -10.78
N GLU A 7 2.88 -25.55 -11.84
CA GLU A 7 3.33 -25.27 -13.21
C GLU A 7 3.89 -23.84 -13.36
N LYS A 8 3.20 -22.83 -12.79
CA LYS A 8 3.69 -21.44 -12.78
C LYS A 8 5.04 -21.29 -12.09
N ARG A 9 5.22 -21.95 -10.94
CA ARG A 9 6.49 -21.93 -10.19
C ARG A 9 7.60 -22.62 -10.96
N ALA A 10 7.33 -23.77 -11.59
CA ALA A 10 8.30 -24.48 -12.42
C ALA A 10 8.75 -23.62 -13.62
N GLU A 11 7.82 -22.98 -14.31
CA GLU A 11 8.13 -22.08 -15.43
C GLU A 11 8.94 -20.85 -14.97
N LEU A 12 8.61 -20.28 -13.81
CA LEU A 12 9.39 -19.20 -13.21
C LEU A 12 10.85 -19.63 -12.95
N LEU A 13 11.06 -20.78 -12.31
CA LEU A 13 12.40 -21.29 -12.01
C LEU A 13 13.19 -21.59 -13.29
N ARG A 14 12.52 -22.07 -14.35
CA ARG A 14 13.12 -22.28 -15.67
C ARG A 14 13.62 -20.95 -16.26
N ARG A 15 12.81 -19.90 -16.22
CA ARG A 15 13.19 -18.57 -16.70
C ARG A 15 14.35 -17.96 -15.90
N ILE A 16 14.32 -18.08 -14.58
CA ILE A 16 15.43 -17.62 -13.72
C ILE A 16 16.73 -18.37 -14.05
N THR A 17 16.63 -19.67 -14.37
CA THR A 17 17.78 -20.47 -14.82
C THR A 17 18.37 -19.93 -16.13
N GLU A 18 17.53 -19.57 -17.09
CA GLU A 18 17.94 -18.97 -18.37
C GLU A 18 18.65 -17.63 -18.20
N GLU A 19 18.26 -16.86 -17.16
CA GLU A 19 18.90 -15.60 -16.77
C GLU A 19 20.16 -15.82 -15.88
N GLY A 20 20.61 -17.06 -15.67
CA GLY A 20 21.82 -17.39 -14.91
C GLY A 20 21.62 -17.54 -13.39
N GLY A 21 20.38 -17.54 -12.90
CA GLY A 21 20.03 -17.61 -11.48
C GLY A 21 20.10 -19.00 -10.84
N PHE A 22 21.07 -19.84 -11.21
CA PHE A 22 21.17 -21.24 -10.74
C PHE A 22 21.21 -21.37 -9.21
N ALA A 23 21.94 -20.48 -8.53
CA ALA A 23 22.04 -20.48 -7.07
C ALA A 23 20.70 -20.13 -6.40
N PHE A 24 19.94 -19.20 -7.00
CA PHE A 24 18.58 -18.88 -6.57
C PHE A 24 17.68 -20.11 -6.69
N VAL A 25 17.67 -20.78 -7.84
CA VAL A 25 16.81 -21.94 -8.08
C VAL A 25 17.09 -23.07 -7.09
N ALA A 26 18.37 -23.42 -6.88
CA ALA A 26 18.75 -24.43 -5.90
C ALA A 26 18.33 -24.07 -4.47
N SER A 27 18.37 -22.78 -4.12
CA SER A 27 17.92 -22.30 -2.81
C SER A 27 16.39 -22.31 -2.70
N ALA A 28 15.67 -21.94 -3.76
CA ALA A 28 14.22 -21.97 -3.81
C ALA A 28 13.65 -23.40 -3.72
N GLU A 29 14.30 -24.38 -4.34
CA GLU A 29 13.91 -25.80 -4.23
C GLU A 29 14.07 -26.33 -2.80
N LYS A 30 15.18 -26.02 -2.13
CA LYS A 30 15.39 -26.36 -0.71
C LYS A 30 14.39 -25.63 0.19
N ALA A 31 14.10 -24.36 -0.12
CA ALA A 31 13.10 -23.58 0.59
C ALA A 31 11.68 -24.17 0.44
N ALA A 32 11.35 -24.70 -0.74
CA ALA A 32 10.10 -25.42 -0.96
C ALA A 32 10.00 -26.72 -0.14
N ALA A 33 11.15 -27.34 0.18
CA ALA A 33 11.23 -28.48 1.10
C ALA A 33 11.22 -28.08 2.59
N GLY A 34 11.11 -26.78 2.91
CA GLY A 34 11.01 -26.26 4.28
C GLY A 34 12.32 -25.74 4.87
N ASP A 35 13.40 -25.61 4.09
CA ASP A 35 14.66 -25.04 4.59
C ASP A 35 14.56 -23.51 4.72
N VAL A 36 14.48 -23.03 5.97
CA VAL A 36 14.37 -21.61 6.31
C VAL A 36 15.60 -20.81 5.85
N ARG A 37 16.80 -21.37 5.98
CA ARG A 37 18.04 -20.67 5.60
C ARG A 37 18.12 -20.53 4.08
N ALA A 38 17.70 -21.56 3.36
CA ALA A 38 17.61 -21.49 1.92
C ALA A 38 16.55 -20.47 1.45
N ALA A 39 15.42 -20.34 2.16
CA ALA A 39 14.40 -19.33 1.87
C ALA A 39 14.95 -17.90 2.03
N GLU A 40 15.69 -17.64 3.11
CA GLU A 40 16.33 -16.35 3.35
C GLU A 40 17.41 -16.06 2.31
N ALA A 41 18.27 -17.03 1.98
CA ALA A 41 19.27 -16.88 0.93
C ALA A 41 18.64 -16.59 -0.43
N ALA A 42 17.56 -17.28 -0.80
CA ALA A 42 16.81 -17.02 -2.02
C ALA A 42 16.25 -15.59 -2.07
N ARG A 43 15.73 -15.09 -0.93
CA ARG A 43 15.20 -13.73 -0.82
C ARG A 43 16.29 -12.69 -1.01
N GLU A 44 17.44 -12.84 -0.35
CA GLU A 44 18.57 -11.91 -0.48
C GLU A 44 19.14 -11.88 -1.90
N MET A 45 19.33 -13.05 -2.53
CA MET A 45 19.78 -13.09 -3.93
C MET A 45 18.79 -12.38 -4.88
N ALA A 46 17.48 -12.64 -4.74
CA ALA A 46 16.49 -11.95 -5.54
C ALA A 46 16.47 -10.44 -5.25
N TRP A 47 16.60 -10.03 -3.99
CA TRP A 47 16.71 -8.63 -3.58
C TRP A 47 17.89 -7.93 -4.27
N GLU A 48 19.08 -8.53 -4.25
CA GLU A 48 20.26 -7.99 -4.92
C GLU A 48 20.01 -7.81 -6.42
N GLN A 49 19.36 -8.77 -7.08
CA GLN A 49 19.01 -8.67 -8.48
C GLN A 49 18.04 -7.51 -8.75
N LEU A 50 17.02 -7.32 -7.91
CA LEU A 50 16.08 -6.18 -8.02
C LEU A 50 16.74 -4.81 -7.88
N HIS A 51 17.86 -4.73 -7.17
CA HIS A 51 18.58 -3.47 -6.91
C HIS A 51 19.83 -3.30 -7.78
N SER A 52 20.11 -4.25 -8.66
CA SER A 52 21.27 -4.20 -9.56
C SER A 52 21.11 -3.19 -10.71
N ALA A 53 19.88 -2.85 -11.07
CA ALA A 53 19.55 -1.97 -12.18
C ALA A 53 18.26 -1.17 -11.92
N PRO A 54 17.98 -0.11 -12.70
CA PRO A 54 16.69 0.59 -12.67
C PRO A 54 15.53 -0.38 -12.83
N ARG A 55 14.41 -0.10 -12.16
CA ARG A 55 13.24 -1.00 -12.12
C ARG A 55 12.87 -1.48 -13.51
N ASP A 56 12.68 -0.60 -14.49
CA ASP A 56 12.29 -0.93 -15.87
C ASP A 56 13.26 -1.89 -16.61
N GLU A 57 14.50 -1.99 -16.15
CA GLU A 57 15.56 -2.80 -16.76
C GLU A 57 15.74 -4.17 -16.06
N VAL A 58 15.23 -4.33 -14.83
CA VAL A 58 15.25 -5.62 -14.11
C VAL A 58 14.31 -6.62 -14.78
N GLY A 59 14.83 -7.81 -15.08
CA GLY A 59 14.06 -8.93 -15.64
C GLY A 59 12.77 -9.19 -14.86
N ALA A 60 11.64 -9.29 -15.58
CA ALA A 60 10.34 -9.46 -14.95
C ALA A 60 10.27 -10.73 -14.07
N ALA A 61 11.02 -11.77 -14.44
CA ALA A 61 11.10 -13.01 -13.68
C ALA A 61 11.68 -12.80 -12.28
N TRP A 62 12.68 -11.92 -12.09
CA TRP A 62 13.30 -11.69 -10.79
C TRP A 62 12.34 -11.07 -9.75
N ARG A 63 11.34 -10.31 -10.20
CA ARG A 63 10.29 -9.81 -9.30
C ARG A 63 9.37 -10.93 -8.84
N ASP A 64 8.98 -11.82 -9.75
CA ASP A 64 8.19 -13.00 -9.40
C ASP A 64 9.01 -13.97 -8.52
N ALA A 65 10.32 -14.06 -8.74
CA ALA A 65 11.25 -14.82 -7.91
C ALA A 65 11.36 -14.26 -6.49
N TYR A 66 11.39 -12.93 -6.33
CA TYR A 66 11.35 -12.30 -5.01
C TYR A 66 10.02 -12.54 -4.28
N ALA A 67 8.89 -12.44 -4.99
CA ALA A 67 7.58 -12.81 -4.44
C ALA A 67 7.55 -14.27 -3.96
N LEU A 68 8.12 -15.19 -4.74
CA LEU A 68 8.25 -16.60 -4.37
C LEU A 68 9.12 -16.78 -3.12
N ALA A 69 10.27 -16.11 -3.04
CA ALA A 69 11.15 -16.20 -1.89
C ALA A 69 10.47 -15.66 -0.62
N CYS A 70 9.72 -14.56 -0.72
CA CYS A 70 8.91 -14.04 0.39
C CYS A 70 7.87 -15.03 0.91
N LEU A 71 7.19 -15.75 0.02
CA LEU A 71 6.28 -16.84 0.40
C LEU A 71 7.00 -17.95 1.17
N HIS A 72 8.19 -18.35 0.71
CA HIS A 72 8.98 -19.37 1.39
C HIS A 72 9.50 -18.90 2.76
N VAL A 73 9.91 -17.64 2.90
CA VAL A 73 10.34 -17.06 4.18
C VAL A 73 9.19 -17.02 5.20
N ALA A 74 7.97 -16.76 4.74
CA ALA A 74 6.80 -16.67 5.58
C ALA A 74 6.22 -18.04 5.99
N ALA A 75 6.32 -19.07 5.13
CA ALA A 75 5.65 -20.35 5.33
C ALA A 75 5.99 -21.06 6.66
N PRO A 76 7.27 -21.17 7.10
CA PRO A 76 7.62 -21.77 8.39
C PRO A 76 7.08 -20.98 9.60
N ARG A 77 6.98 -19.66 9.45
CA ARG A 77 6.60 -18.71 10.52
C ARG A 77 5.09 -18.59 10.69
N GLY A 78 4.31 -18.96 9.67
CA GLY A 78 2.84 -18.96 9.69
C GLY A 78 2.20 -20.30 10.08
N ALA A 79 2.97 -21.34 10.39
CA ALA A 79 2.46 -22.70 10.62
C ALA A 79 1.97 -22.98 12.06
N GLY A 80 1.54 -21.95 12.82
CA GLY A 80 0.81 -22.14 14.09
C GLY A 80 1.64 -22.53 15.32
N GLY A 81 2.96 -22.34 15.30
CA GLY A 81 3.85 -22.63 16.45
C GLY A 81 4.77 -21.49 16.89
N GLY A 82 4.78 -20.37 16.16
CA GLY A 82 5.63 -19.20 16.43
C GLY A 82 4.93 -18.15 17.30
N GLY A 83 5.72 -17.34 18.00
CA GLY A 83 5.20 -16.21 18.79
C GLY A 83 4.67 -15.06 17.92
N ASP A 84 4.18 -14.01 18.57
CA ASP A 84 3.67 -12.82 17.87
C ASP A 84 4.74 -12.12 17.00
N ASP A 85 6.01 -12.25 17.37
CA ASP A 85 7.16 -11.77 16.58
C ASP A 85 7.35 -12.54 15.28
N ASP A 86 7.19 -13.86 15.29
CA ASP A 86 7.28 -14.69 14.08
C ASP A 86 6.14 -14.36 13.11
N ARG A 87 4.94 -14.15 13.65
CA ARG A 87 3.76 -13.72 12.89
C ARG A 87 4.02 -12.37 12.22
N ARG A 88 4.53 -11.36 12.96
CA ARG A 88 4.91 -10.06 12.41
C ARG A 88 6.00 -10.17 11.35
N ALA A 89 7.01 -11.01 11.57
CA ALA A 89 8.08 -11.24 10.61
C ALA A 89 7.57 -11.90 9.32
N ALA A 90 6.66 -12.89 9.44
CA ALA A 90 6.01 -13.50 8.30
C ALA A 90 5.20 -12.47 7.49
N LEU A 91 4.39 -11.67 8.19
CA LEU A 91 3.56 -10.64 7.56
C LEU A 91 4.41 -9.59 6.84
N ARG A 92 5.51 -9.14 7.47
CA ARG A 92 6.49 -8.25 6.85
C ARG A 92 7.08 -8.86 5.57
N ALA A 93 7.49 -10.12 5.59
CA ALA A 93 8.03 -10.78 4.39
C ALA A 93 6.99 -10.83 3.26
N LEU A 94 5.73 -11.15 3.57
CA LEU A 94 4.65 -11.18 2.58
C LEU A 94 4.32 -9.79 2.04
N ASP A 95 4.28 -8.76 2.89
CA ASP A 95 4.09 -7.37 2.47
C ASP A 95 5.21 -6.88 1.55
N MET A 96 6.47 -7.25 1.85
CA MET A 96 7.60 -6.99 0.94
C MET A 96 7.39 -7.65 -0.42
N GLY A 97 6.89 -8.88 -0.44
CA GLY A 97 6.53 -9.60 -1.67
C GLY A 97 5.46 -8.88 -2.49
N LEU A 98 4.46 -8.27 -1.84
CA LEU A 98 3.44 -7.48 -2.52
C LEU A 98 3.97 -6.14 -3.06
N ILE A 99 4.85 -5.48 -2.32
CA ILE A 99 5.36 -4.14 -2.67
C ILE A 99 6.43 -4.22 -3.79
N MET A 100 7.34 -5.19 -3.68
CA MET A 100 8.53 -5.30 -4.52
C MET A 100 8.43 -6.41 -5.57
N GLY A 101 7.59 -7.41 -5.31
CA GLY A 101 7.46 -8.58 -6.17
C GLY A 101 6.62 -8.35 -7.43
N GLY A 102 6.59 -9.39 -8.26
CA GLY A 102 5.82 -9.42 -9.50
C GLY A 102 4.40 -9.94 -9.29
N GLY A 103 3.58 -9.87 -10.34
CA GLY A 103 2.15 -10.22 -10.26
C GLY A 103 1.85 -11.72 -10.30
N LEU A 104 2.82 -12.59 -10.65
CA LEU A 104 2.56 -14.00 -10.93
C LEU A 104 1.96 -14.75 -9.74
N LEU A 105 2.45 -14.44 -8.53
CA LEU A 105 2.10 -15.10 -7.27
C LEU A 105 1.28 -14.21 -6.33
N ARG A 106 0.71 -13.11 -6.85
CA ARG A 106 -0.01 -12.13 -6.03
C ARG A 106 -1.17 -12.73 -5.25
N ALA A 107 -1.98 -13.59 -5.88
CA ALA A 107 -3.08 -14.27 -5.20
C ALA A 107 -2.61 -15.20 -4.07
N GLU A 108 -1.44 -15.85 -4.23
CA GLU A 108 -0.87 -16.73 -3.20
C GLU A 108 -0.33 -15.92 -2.02
N LEU A 109 0.26 -14.74 -2.28
CA LEU A 109 0.67 -13.78 -1.25
C LEU A 109 -0.53 -13.26 -0.45
N GLU A 110 -1.60 -12.83 -1.13
CA GLU A 110 -2.82 -12.32 -0.51
C GLU A 110 -3.49 -13.40 0.37
N ASP A 111 -3.55 -14.64 -0.10
CA ASP A 111 -4.08 -15.79 0.65
C ASP A 111 -3.19 -16.16 1.86
N ALA A 112 -1.86 -16.09 1.73
CA ALA A 112 -0.95 -16.27 2.85
C ALA A 112 -1.09 -15.17 3.92
N ILE A 113 -1.26 -13.92 3.50
CA ILE A 113 -1.51 -12.79 4.41
C ILE A 113 -2.83 -12.98 5.15
N ALA A 114 -3.89 -13.41 4.44
CA ALA A 114 -5.20 -13.64 5.04
C ALA A 114 -5.13 -14.68 6.17
N ARG A 115 -4.36 -15.76 5.99
CA ARG A 115 -4.09 -16.75 7.05
C ARG A 115 -3.38 -16.14 8.26
N VAL A 116 -2.26 -15.45 8.03
CA VAL A 116 -1.44 -14.84 9.10
C VAL A 116 -2.24 -13.79 9.91
N VAL A 117 -3.14 -13.05 9.24
CA VAL A 117 -4.02 -12.08 9.89
C VAL A 117 -5.16 -12.76 10.65
N ALA A 118 -5.70 -13.87 10.15
CA ALA A 118 -6.76 -14.63 10.82
C ALA A 118 -6.28 -15.23 12.15
N ASP A 119 -5.04 -15.73 12.20
CA ASP A 119 -4.44 -16.29 13.42
C ASP A 119 -4.40 -15.29 14.59
N ARG A 120 -4.22 -13.99 14.30
CA ARG A 120 -4.26 -12.92 15.33
C ARG A 120 -5.64 -12.80 15.99
N ARG A 121 -6.73 -12.98 15.22
CA ARG A 121 -8.11 -12.79 15.72
C ARG A 121 -8.56 -13.87 16.70
N GLY A 122 -7.84 -15.00 16.79
CA GLY A 122 -8.13 -16.05 17.78
C GLY A 122 -7.71 -15.70 19.22
N GLY A 123 -6.88 -14.65 19.42
CA GLY A 123 -6.33 -14.29 20.73
C GLY A 123 -6.89 -13.01 21.38
N ASP A 124 -7.58 -12.15 20.63
CA ASP A 124 -8.02 -10.84 21.12
C ASP A 124 -9.49 -10.88 21.60
N CYS A 125 -9.70 -10.96 22.92
CA CYS A 125 -10.96 -10.63 23.58
C CYS A 125 -11.28 -9.14 23.34
N GLU A 126 -12.54 -8.78 23.09
CA GLU A 126 -12.98 -7.40 22.81
C GLU A 126 -12.51 -6.39 23.88
N ALA A 127 -11.43 -5.68 23.60
CA ALA A 127 -11.05 -4.50 24.35
C ALA A 127 -11.93 -3.32 23.87
N ALA A 128 -12.90 -2.96 24.70
CA ALA A 128 -13.80 -1.84 24.49
C ALA A 128 -13.02 -0.53 24.24
N ALA A 129 -13.45 0.23 23.25
CA ALA A 129 -12.86 1.50 22.85
C ALA A 129 -12.80 2.48 24.04
N ALA A 130 -11.60 2.95 24.38
CA ALA A 130 -11.43 4.05 25.32
C ALA A 130 -11.84 5.36 24.62
N ALA A 131 -12.94 5.97 25.08
CA ALA A 131 -13.51 7.21 24.53
C ALA A 131 -12.54 8.41 24.50
N GLY A 132 -11.39 8.33 25.18
CA GLY A 132 -10.40 9.41 25.25
C GLY A 132 -9.63 9.67 23.95
N ASP A 133 -9.45 8.64 23.10
CA ASP A 133 -8.66 8.81 21.87
C ASP A 133 -9.44 9.59 20.79
N VAL A 134 -10.77 9.42 20.70
CA VAL A 134 -11.63 10.04 19.67
C VAL A 134 -11.70 11.56 19.79
N GLU A 135 -11.68 12.12 21.00
CA GLU A 135 -11.74 13.58 21.22
C GLU A 135 -10.44 14.28 20.80
N ARG A 136 -9.28 13.64 21.00
CA ARG A 136 -7.96 14.19 20.64
C ARG A 136 -7.77 14.33 19.12
N TRP A 137 -8.45 13.51 18.30
CA TRP A 137 -8.49 13.65 16.83
C TRP A 137 -9.34 14.83 16.37
N LYS A 138 -10.44 15.13 17.07
CA LYS A 138 -11.26 16.31 16.75
C LYS A 138 -10.45 17.58 16.94
N GLU A 139 -9.63 17.65 17.99
CA GLU A 139 -8.76 18.80 18.27
C GLU A 139 -7.64 18.99 17.24
N GLY A 140 -7.01 17.90 16.78
CA GLY A 140 -5.96 17.96 15.74
C GLY A 140 -6.46 18.35 14.35
N ILE A 141 -7.65 17.89 13.96
CA ILE A 141 -8.30 18.27 12.67
C ILE A 141 -8.93 19.67 12.77
N ALA A 142 -9.39 20.07 13.95
CA ALA A 142 -9.90 21.42 14.22
C ALA A 142 -8.81 22.47 14.44
N GLY A 143 -7.53 22.07 14.40
CA GLY A 143 -6.39 22.97 14.23
C GLY A 143 -6.45 23.61 12.84
N ASP A 144 -7.41 24.52 12.66
CA ASP A 144 -7.54 25.40 11.51
C ASP A 144 -6.27 26.27 11.46
N GLY A 145 -5.25 25.78 10.76
CA GLY A 145 -4.08 26.58 10.43
C GLY A 145 -4.60 27.82 9.70
N ASP A 146 -4.28 29.00 10.21
CA ASP A 146 -4.79 30.26 9.67
C ASP A 146 -4.57 30.28 8.15
N LEU A 147 -5.67 30.42 7.40
CA LEU A 147 -5.66 30.49 5.94
C LEU A 147 -4.69 31.58 5.45
N ALA A 148 -4.48 32.62 6.26
CA ALA A 148 -3.51 33.68 5.99
C ALA A 148 -2.06 33.17 6.00
N ASP A 149 -1.71 32.19 6.82
CA ASP A 149 -0.37 31.60 6.87
C ASP A 149 -0.13 30.63 5.71
N VAL A 150 -1.16 29.87 5.32
CA VAL A 150 -1.10 29.01 4.12
C VAL A 150 -0.94 29.87 2.85
N LEU A 151 -1.64 31.00 2.76
CA LEU A 151 -1.54 31.93 1.64
C LEU A 151 -0.15 32.53 1.45
N LYS A 152 0.65 32.68 2.52
CA LYS A 152 2.05 33.15 2.45
C LYS A 152 3.00 32.10 1.85
N LEU A 153 2.66 30.81 1.99
CA LEU A 153 3.48 29.70 1.51
C LEU A 153 3.19 29.33 0.05
N LEU A 154 1.98 29.62 -0.42
CA LEU A 154 1.57 29.26 -1.76
C LEU A 154 2.09 30.25 -2.82
N PRO A 155 2.46 29.78 -4.02
CA PRO A 155 2.81 30.66 -5.13
C PRO A 155 1.72 31.71 -5.40
N VAL A 156 2.13 32.92 -5.80
CA VAL A 156 1.22 34.03 -6.10
C VAL A 156 0.18 33.56 -7.13
N LYS A 157 -1.11 33.79 -6.84
CA LYS A 157 -2.30 33.33 -7.60
C LYS A 157 -2.74 31.87 -7.41
N SER A 158 -2.13 31.08 -6.52
CA SER A 158 -2.54 29.67 -6.31
C SER A 158 -4.01 29.50 -5.92
N LEU A 159 -4.58 30.48 -5.19
CA LEU A 159 -6.00 30.52 -4.81
C LEU A 159 -6.81 31.56 -5.60
N SER A 160 -6.30 32.08 -6.72
CA SER A 160 -7.03 33.07 -7.52
C SER A 160 -8.07 32.47 -8.47
N ARG A 161 -8.22 31.14 -8.49
CA ARG A 161 -9.24 30.46 -9.30
C ARG A 161 -10.62 30.57 -8.64
N LYS A 162 -11.67 30.60 -9.47
CA LYS A 162 -13.07 30.56 -9.03
C LYS A 162 -13.27 29.37 -8.08
N LYS A 163 -14.02 29.60 -7.00
CA LYS A 163 -14.45 28.56 -6.06
C LYS A 163 -15.06 27.39 -6.86
N ILE A 164 -14.56 26.18 -6.61
CA ILE A 164 -15.06 24.97 -7.27
C ILE A 164 -16.52 24.78 -6.85
N GLU A 165 -17.37 24.53 -7.84
CA GLU A 165 -18.80 24.32 -7.62
C GLU A 165 -19.03 23.05 -6.80
N ARG A 166 -20.02 23.08 -5.89
CA ARG A 166 -20.41 21.93 -5.07
C ARG A 166 -21.80 21.47 -5.48
N ARG A 167 -21.96 20.17 -5.74
CA ARG A 167 -23.22 19.54 -6.13
C ARG A 167 -23.50 18.33 -5.23
N SER A 168 -24.74 18.20 -4.78
CA SER A 168 -25.26 16.98 -4.15
C SER A 168 -26.18 16.25 -5.12
N CYS A 169 -26.17 14.91 -5.09
CA CYS A 169 -27.10 14.06 -5.84
C CYS A 169 -27.22 14.42 -7.33
N ILE A 170 -26.09 14.57 -8.03
CA ILE A 170 -26.06 14.84 -9.47
C ILE A 170 -26.35 13.55 -10.26
N PRO A 171 -27.32 13.53 -11.20
CA PRO A 171 -27.50 12.41 -12.12
C PRO A 171 -26.24 12.18 -12.95
N LEU A 172 -25.94 10.92 -13.28
CA LEU A 172 -24.72 10.57 -14.01
C LEU A 172 -24.61 11.31 -15.36
N GLU A 173 -25.72 11.43 -16.08
CA GLU A 173 -25.79 12.10 -17.38
C GLU A 173 -25.49 13.60 -17.25
N ALA A 174 -25.99 14.23 -16.19
CA ALA A 174 -25.72 15.64 -15.90
C ALA A 174 -24.24 15.83 -15.51
N PHE A 175 -23.69 14.92 -14.71
CA PHE A 175 -22.26 14.93 -14.40
C PHE A 175 -21.39 14.81 -15.65
N ILE A 176 -21.73 13.86 -16.54
CA ILE A 176 -20.97 13.63 -17.77
C ILE A 176 -21.01 14.87 -18.67
N ARG A 177 -22.21 15.39 -18.94
CA ARG A 177 -22.42 16.53 -19.84
C ARG A 177 -21.81 17.82 -19.30
N ASP A 178 -22.04 18.13 -18.03
CA ASP A 178 -21.79 19.47 -17.49
C ASP A 178 -20.38 19.61 -16.88
N TYR A 179 -19.75 18.50 -16.49
CA TYR A 179 -18.45 18.50 -15.82
C TYR A 179 -17.40 17.62 -16.51
N PHE A 180 -17.70 16.33 -16.73
CA PHE A 180 -16.71 15.38 -17.23
C PHE A 180 -16.20 15.73 -18.64
N ILE A 181 -17.10 15.83 -19.62
CA ILE A 181 -16.75 16.17 -21.02
C ILE A 181 -16.12 17.57 -21.13
N ARG A 182 -16.48 18.46 -20.19
CA ARG A 182 -16.02 19.85 -20.16
C ARG A 182 -14.72 20.03 -19.36
N GLU A 183 -14.18 18.94 -18.80
CA GLU A 183 -12.99 18.94 -17.94
C GLU A 183 -13.08 19.98 -16.80
N ALA A 184 -14.30 20.19 -16.30
CA ALA A 184 -14.58 21.20 -15.28
C ALA A 184 -14.61 20.54 -13.88
N PRO A 185 -13.83 21.05 -12.90
CA PRO A 185 -13.81 20.48 -11.57
C PRO A 185 -15.15 20.73 -10.84
N VAL A 186 -15.60 19.73 -10.08
CA VAL A 186 -16.79 19.80 -9.23
C VAL A 186 -16.57 19.02 -7.94
N ILE A 187 -17.08 19.53 -6.82
CA ILE A 187 -17.11 18.82 -5.53
C ILE A 187 -18.44 18.10 -5.41
N LEU A 188 -18.39 16.77 -5.33
CA LEU A 188 -19.57 15.94 -5.09
C LEU A 188 -19.77 15.74 -3.58
N SER A 189 -20.89 16.20 -3.06
CA SER A 189 -21.28 16.04 -1.65
C SER A 189 -22.39 15.00 -1.49
N GLY A 190 -22.38 14.24 -0.40
CA GLY A 190 -23.40 13.23 -0.10
C GLY A 190 -23.09 11.82 -0.62
N CYS A 191 -22.17 11.68 -1.58
CA CYS A 191 -21.91 10.41 -2.27
C CYS A 191 -21.22 9.34 -1.41
N ILE A 192 -20.51 9.74 -0.36
CA ILE A 192 -19.75 8.82 0.51
C ILE A 192 -20.26 8.83 1.95
N ASP A 193 -21.39 9.49 2.21
CA ASP A 193 -21.93 9.71 3.55
C ASP A 193 -22.31 8.39 4.25
N HIS A 194 -22.66 7.38 3.45
CA HIS A 194 -23.03 6.05 3.90
C HIS A 194 -21.83 5.11 4.12
N TRP A 195 -20.61 5.52 3.77
CA TRP A 195 -19.42 4.64 3.88
C TRP A 195 -19.11 4.33 5.35
N PRO A 196 -18.97 3.05 5.74
CA PRO A 196 -18.52 2.68 7.08
C PRO A 196 -17.21 3.36 7.49
N ALA A 197 -16.32 3.67 6.53
CA ALA A 197 -15.08 4.41 6.77
C ALA A 197 -15.29 5.74 7.50
N ARG A 198 -16.42 6.45 7.28
CA ARG A 198 -16.71 7.73 7.93
C ARG A 198 -16.94 7.66 9.43
N THR A 199 -17.26 6.48 9.95
CA THR A 199 -17.44 6.22 11.38
C THR A 199 -16.29 5.41 11.93
N LYS A 200 -15.95 4.28 11.28
CA LYS A 200 -14.94 3.34 11.77
C LYS A 200 -13.52 3.89 11.76
N TRP A 201 -13.11 4.62 10.73
CA TRP A 201 -11.71 5.06 10.61
C TRP A 201 -11.37 6.24 11.54
N LYS A 202 -12.35 6.81 12.22
CA LYS A 202 -12.14 7.76 13.32
C LYS A 202 -11.59 7.07 14.57
N ASP A 203 -11.81 5.76 14.70
CA ASP A 203 -11.20 4.95 15.74
C ASP A 203 -9.84 4.46 15.26
N ILE A 204 -8.77 5.00 15.84
CA ILE A 204 -7.41 4.58 15.50
C ILE A 204 -7.10 3.19 16.02
N LYS A 205 -7.68 2.79 17.15
CA LYS A 205 -7.54 1.43 17.64
C LYS A 205 -8.20 0.45 16.69
N TYR A 206 -9.28 0.84 16.01
CA TYR A 206 -9.80 0.08 14.88
C TYR A 206 -8.77 -0.04 13.76
N LEU A 207 -8.20 1.07 13.28
CA LEU A 207 -7.19 1.06 12.21
C LEU A 207 -5.93 0.25 12.57
N GLU A 208 -5.43 0.40 13.79
CA GLU A 208 -4.30 -0.33 14.35
C GLU A 208 -4.60 -1.84 14.46
N ARG A 209 -5.84 -2.20 14.83
CA ARG A 209 -6.27 -3.61 14.90
C ARG A 209 -6.35 -4.26 13.52
N ILE A 210 -6.86 -3.54 12.51
CA ILE A 210 -7.06 -4.13 11.17
C ILE A 210 -5.81 -4.09 10.29
N ALA A 211 -4.91 -3.13 10.51
CA ALA A 211 -3.81 -2.85 9.60
C ALA A 211 -2.46 -2.59 10.30
N GLY A 212 -2.41 -2.48 11.62
CA GLY A 212 -1.23 -2.01 12.36
C GLY A 212 0.07 -2.75 12.05
N ASP A 213 0.00 -4.07 11.93
CA ASP A 213 1.18 -4.91 11.63
C ASP A 213 1.62 -4.88 10.15
N ARG A 214 0.84 -4.23 9.26
CA ARG A 214 1.12 -4.18 7.83
C ARG A 214 2.28 -3.24 7.55
N THR A 215 3.23 -3.70 6.75
CA THR A 215 4.39 -2.88 6.35
C THR A 215 4.04 -2.07 5.12
N ILE A 216 4.09 -0.74 5.21
CA ILE A 216 3.71 0.17 4.12
C ILE A 216 4.87 1.09 3.73
N PRO A 217 4.97 1.49 2.45
CA PRO A 217 5.87 2.55 2.05
C PRO A 217 5.33 3.90 2.51
N VAL A 218 6.20 4.71 3.10
CA VAL A 218 5.91 6.09 3.50
C VAL A 218 6.96 7.03 2.91
N GLU A 219 6.55 8.25 2.66
CA GLU A 219 7.45 9.35 2.29
C GLU A 219 7.74 10.19 3.53
N VAL A 220 9.02 10.45 3.78
CA VAL A 220 9.49 11.24 4.92
C VAL A 220 10.18 12.49 4.40
N GLY A 221 9.79 13.65 4.93
CA GLY A 221 10.32 14.96 4.56
C GLY A 221 9.23 15.95 4.12
N LYS A 222 9.61 17.21 3.93
CA LYS A 222 8.64 18.29 3.66
C LYS A 222 7.93 18.17 2.31
N ASN A 223 8.65 17.82 1.26
CA ASN A 223 8.11 17.58 -0.08
C ASN A 223 9.10 16.75 -0.93
N TYR A 224 8.62 16.16 -2.02
CA TYR A 224 9.40 15.33 -2.94
C TYR A 224 10.54 16.07 -3.68
N ALA A 225 10.56 17.40 -3.62
CA ALA A 225 11.60 18.22 -4.25
C ALA A 225 12.75 18.57 -3.28
N CYS A 226 12.62 18.23 -2.00
CA CYS A 226 13.66 18.44 -0.99
C CYS A 226 14.71 17.32 -1.04
N THR A 227 15.98 17.68 -0.81
CA THR A 227 17.10 16.72 -0.77
C THR A 227 17.03 15.75 0.41
N GLU A 228 16.30 16.10 1.46
CA GLU A 228 16.06 15.27 2.65
C GLU A 228 14.91 14.29 2.46
N TRP A 229 14.20 14.36 1.32
CA TRP A 229 13.10 13.45 1.02
C TRP A 229 13.64 12.02 0.85
N LYS A 230 12.98 11.08 1.51
CA LYS A 230 13.28 9.65 1.39
C LYS A 230 12.01 8.82 1.52
N GLN A 231 12.09 7.60 1.02
CA GLN A 231 11.07 6.59 1.24
C GLN A 231 11.54 5.64 2.34
N GLU A 232 10.64 5.29 3.25
CA GLU A 232 10.87 4.29 4.29
C GLU A 232 9.78 3.21 4.24
N LEU A 233 10.10 2.02 4.73
CA LEU A 233 9.14 0.94 4.93
C LEU A 233 8.91 0.74 6.42
N ILE A 234 7.76 1.18 6.91
CA ILE A 234 7.39 1.12 8.33
C ILE A 234 6.09 0.37 8.51
N THR A 235 5.77 -0.04 9.73
CA THR A 235 4.45 -0.60 10.01
C THR A 235 3.38 0.50 10.01
N PHE A 236 2.14 0.13 9.73
CA PHE A 236 1.03 1.07 9.79
C PHE A 236 0.84 1.65 11.21
N SER A 237 1.10 0.86 12.27
CA SER A 237 1.12 1.38 13.64
C SER A 237 2.18 2.46 13.83
N GLN A 238 3.41 2.23 13.36
CA GLN A 238 4.48 3.24 13.42
C GLN A 238 4.12 4.51 12.65
N PHE A 239 3.43 4.37 11.51
CA PHE A 239 2.90 5.51 10.76
C PHE A 239 1.87 6.31 11.58
N LEU A 240 0.89 5.64 12.18
CA LEU A 240 -0.13 6.26 13.04
C LEU A 240 0.51 6.99 14.24
N GLU A 241 1.53 6.40 14.86
CA GLU A 241 2.31 7.02 15.94
C GLU A 241 3.05 8.28 15.47
N ARG A 242 3.70 8.23 14.30
CA ARG A 242 4.43 9.37 13.73
C ARG A 242 3.49 10.54 13.38
N MET A 243 2.31 10.26 12.83
CA MET A 243 1.29 11.29 12.59
C MET A 243 0.87 12.02 13.87
N TRP A 244 1.07 11.39 15.03
CA TRP A 244 0.71 11.93 16.33
C TRP A 244 1.84 12.71 17.01
N SER A 245 3.07 12.55 16.54
CA SER A 245 4.22 13.26 17.07
C SER A 245 4.21 14.71 16.57
N SER A 246 4.40 15.67 17.47
CA SER A 246 4.52 17.10 17.11
C SER A 246 5.87 17.45 16.46
N ASP A 247 6.69 16.45 16.16
CA ASP A 247 8.00 16.64 15.56
C ASP A 247 7.90 16.82 14.04
N SER A 248 7.95 18.08 13.61
CA SER A 248 7.96 18.46 12.19
C SER A 248 9.17 17.94 11.40
N ALA A 249 10.24 17.48 12.06
CA ALA A 249 11.40 16.89 11.38
C ALA A 249 11.09 15.51 10.77
N ASN A 250 10.07 14.83 11.30
CA ASN A 250 9.66 13.49 10.88
C ASN A 250 8.30 13.50 10.18
N LEU A 251 7.96 14.59 9.48
CA LEU A 251 6.73 14.68 8.69
C LEU A 251 6.67 13.50 7.72
N THR A 252 5.70 12.61 7.96
CA THR A 252 5.55 11.34 7.26
C THR A 252 4.17 11.31 6.62
N TYR A 253 4.10 10.95 5.34
CA TYR A 253 2.83 10.79 4.63
C TYR A 253 2.83 9.52 3.79
N VAL A 254 1.65 8.90 3.70
CA VAL A 254 1.38 7.82 2.73
C VAL A 254 0.85 8.48 1.47
N ALA A 255 1.65 8.44 0.41
CA ALA A 255 1.26 8.91 -0.91
C ALA A 255 1.58 7.88 -1.98
N GLN A 256 0.80 7.91 -3.07
CA GLN A 256 1.05 7.13 -4.29
C GLN A 256 1.16 5.61 -4.09
N HIS A 257 0.73 5.09 -2.95
CA HIS A 257 0.66 3.66 -2.64
C HIS A 257 -0.79 3.18 -2.72
N PRO A 258 -1.11 2.12 -3.50
CA PRO A 258 -2.45 1.54 -3.51
C PRO A 258 -2.70 0.80 -2.18
N LEU A 259 -2.88 1.54 -1.09
CA LEU A 259 -2.98 1.00 0.27
C LEU A 259 -4.07 -0.08 0.38
N PHE A 260 -5.16 0.09 -0.36
CA PHE A 260 -6.31 -0.82 -0.38
C PHE A 260 -6.05 -2.16 -1.06
N ASP A 261 -5.11 -2.20 -2.01
CA ASP A 261 -4.64 -3.44 -2.61
C ASP A 261 -3.90 -4.29 -1.58
N GLN A 262 -3.20 -3.64 -0.65
CA GLN A 262 -2.45 -4.30 0.40
C GLN A 262 -3.36 -4.63 1.59
N VAL A 263 -4.16 -3.67 2.05
CA VAL A 263 -5.03 -3.78 3.24
C VAL A 263 -6.48 -3.99 2.81
N ILE A 264 -6.75 -5.19 2.30
CA ILE A 264 -8.06 -5.59 1.76
C ILE A 264 -9.20 -5.39 2.77
N THR A 265 -8.95 -5.56 4.07
CA THR A 265 -9.95 -5.30 5.13
C THR A 265 -10.51 -3.87 5.06
N CYS A 266 -9.68 -2.88 4.74
CA CYS A 266 -10.13 -1.48 4.59
C CYS A 266 -11.05 -1.27 3.39
N VAL A 267 -10.94 -2.10 2.33
CA VAL A 267 -11.83 -2.03 1.16
C VAL A 267 -13.28 -2.30 1.55
N THR A 268 -13.51 -3.20 2.52
CA THR A 268 -14.87 -3.55 2.97
C THR A 268 -15.61 -2.39 3.64
N ASP A 269 -14.88 -1.34 4.05
CA ASP A 269 -15.44 -0.13 4.63
C ASP A 269 -15.75 0.96 3.59
N LEU A 270 -15.45 0.69 2.31
CA LEU A 270 -15.74 1.54 1.16
C LEU A 270 -16.83 0.88 0.32
N THR A 271 -17.95 1.56 0.11
CA THR A 271 -19.02 1.07 -0.77
C THR A 271 -18.94 1.76 -2.12
N TYR A 272 -18.72 0.96 -3.17
CA TYR A 272 -18.63 1.49 -4.53
C TYR A 272 -20.04 1.80 -5.06
N GLU A 273 -20.37 3.08 -5.20
CA GLU A 273 -21.59 3.53 -5.88
C GLU A 273 -21.34 3.69 -7.39
N SER A 274 -22.32 3.35 -8.23
CA SER A 274 -22.18 3.28 -9.70
C SER A 274 -21.71 4.58 -10.37
N SER A 275 -22.04 5.75 -9.79
CA SER A 275 -21.56 7.06 -10.23
C SER A 275 -20.10 7.33 -9.83
N VAL A 276 -19.64 6.78 -8.71
CA VAL A 276 -18.24 6.81 -8.27
C VAL A 276 -17.40 5.86 -9.12
N LEU A 277 -17.93 4.71 -9.53
CA LEU A 277 -17.28 3.77 -10.46
C LEU A 277 -16.88 4.45 -11.78
N ALA A 278 -17.76 5.25 -12.38
CA ALA A 278 -17.45 6.01 -13.59
C ALA A 278 -16.32 7.01 -13.35
N VAL A 279 -16.37 7.78 -12.26
CA VAL A 279 -15.34 8.78 -11.91
C VAL A 279 -14.00 8.11 -11.57
N THR A 280 -14.01 6.97 -10.91
CA THR A 280 -12.80 6.24 -10.50
C THR A 280 -12.15 5.55 -11.71
N TYR A 281 -12.94 4.91 -12.59
CA TYR A 281 -12.42 4.34 -13.84
C TYR A 281 -11.90 5.41 -14.81
N LEU A 282 -12.58 6.56 -14.91
CA LEU A 282 -12.15 7.67 -15.77
C LEU A 282 -10.92 8.40 -15.21
N ALA A 283 -10.81 8.56 -13.88
CA ALA A 283 -9.63 9.13 -13.23
C ALA A 283 -8.41 8.20 -13.31
N ILE A 284 -8.60 6.88 -13.16
CA ILE A 284 -7.53 5.88 -13.34
C ILE A 284 -7.11 5.80 -14.82
N GLY A 285 -8.06 5.84 -15.75
CA GLY A 285 -7.79 5.86 -17.19
C GLY A 285 -7.00 7.09 -17.66
N CYS A 286 -7.30 8.28 -17.13
CA CYS A 286 -6.57 9.50 -17.45
C CYS A 286 -5.16 9.55 -16.81
N TYR A 287 -4.97 8.99 -15.61
CA TYR A 287 -3.62 8.88 -15.02
C TYR A 287 -2.70 7.97 -15.85
N SER A 288 -3.24 6.88 -16.43
CA SER A 288 -2.46 5.98 -17.28
C SER A 288 -2.01 6.63 -18.59
N TYR A 289 -2.75 7.61 -19.13
CA TYR A 289 -2.39 8.32 -20.37
C TYR A 289 -1.45 9.51 -20.16
N HIS A 290 -1.40 10.11 -18.96
CA HIS A 290 -0.51 11.24 -18.67
C HIS A 290 0.85 10.86 -18.07
N LEU A 291 0.98 9.65 -17.50
CA LEU A 291 2.27 9.13 -17.04
C LEU A 291 3.19 8.65 -18.18
N THR A 292 2.66 8.46 -19.39
CA THR A 292 3.46 8.13 -20.58
C THR A 292 4.16 9.36 -21.20
N ASP A 293 3.81 10.58 -20.81
CA ASP A 293 4.25 11.81 -21.52
C ASP A 293 5.08 12.79 -20.66
N LYS A 294 5.31 12.50 -19.37
CA LYS A 294 6.22 13.29 -18.53
C LYS A 294 7.14 12.36 -17.75
N GLY A 295 8.40 12.28 -18.20
CA GLY A 295 9.47 11.54 -17.55
C GLY A 295 9.58 11.88 -16.07
N ALA A 296 9.08 10.99 -15.22
CA ALA A 296 9.30 11.03 -13.78
C ALA A 296 10.69 10.47 -13.46
N PRO A 297 11.44 11.06 -12.51
CA PRO A 297 12.75 10.56 -12.12
C PRO A 297 12.64 9.17 -11.48
N ARG A 298 13.62 8.32 -11.83
CA ARG A 298 13.66 6.87 -11.58
C ARG A 298 13.87 6.56 -10.09
N ARG A 299 13.24 5.47 -9.65
CA ARG A 299 13.13 5.00 -8.26
C ARG A 299 14.44 4.36 -7.78
N HIS A 300 15.00 4.85 -6.69
CA HIS A 300 15.96 4.11 -5.86
C HIS A 300 15.37 3.97 -4.45
N TYR A 301 15.18 2.73 -4.03
CA TYR A 301 14.83 2.40 -2.65
C TYR A 301 16.12 2.37 -1.84
N SER A 302 16.18 3.15 -0.77
CA SER A 302 17.26 3.06 0.21
C SER A 302 16.79 2.24 1.40
N SER A 303 17.71 1.46 1.97
CA SER A 303 17.60 0.46 3.03
C SER A 303 16.73 0.81 4.24
#